data_AF-A0A257JJE3-F1
#
_entry.id   AF-A0A257JJE3-F1
#
_cell.length_a   1.000
_cell.length_b   1.000
_cell.length_c   1.000
_cell.angle_alpha   90.00
_cell.angle_beta   90.00
_cell.angle_gamma   90.00
#
_symmetry.space_group_name_H-M   'P 1'
#
loop_
_entity.id
_entity.type
_entity.pdbx_description
1 polymer ?
#
loop_
_entity_poly.entity_id
_entity_poly.type
_entity_poly.pdbx_seq_one_letter_code
_entity_poly.pdbx_strand_id
1 'polypeptide(L)'
;MALPLRLLLRFADADGEQRFVRHYVAFYFRYAQASLLLGIVLVLGDYLVDRIAHSDGPANLQRLTVAVPVLLGGLGYSLLPQARRLWQPVMSSFIFAVAVCLIGILVRIDVEGGAGLKSWVGVLNFTFLEFYCFVILGVQFRHALSSGAAIMVAFLYALWGHAGLSTEQAAYWTYHVVTVFILAAGIGWWREYLLRMEFLARTALDDSRLAAEERAMRLAHYDEATGLPNRRLFAELAAPALERFRRVEVGCAVLHVEIDRLGGVNDVFGRGQGDAVLAGIAQRLRACIRGGDLAAVQ
;
A
#
# COMPACT_ATOMS: atom_id res chain seq x y z
N MET A 1 -10.11 -3.31 -19.98
CA MET A 1 -9.58 -4.01 -18.80
C MET A 1 -10.50 -3.68 -17.64
N ALA A 2 -11.39 -4.60 -17.24
CA ALA A 2 -12.38 -4.32 -16.19
C ALA A 2 -11.66 -4.06 -14.85
N LEU A 3 -12.01 -2.96 -14.19
CA LEU A 3 -11.41 -2.56 -12.91
C LEU A 3 -11.66 -3.67 -11.86
N PRO A 4 -10.62 -4.30 -11.27
CA PRO A 4 -10.78 -5.40 -10.33
C PRO A 4 -11.08 -4.93 -8.90
N LEU A 5 -11.67 -3.73 -8.73
CA LEU A 5 -11.96 -3.14 -7.43
C LEU A 5 -13.47 -3.07 -7.21
N ARG A 6 -13.93 -3.70 -6.12
CA ARG A 6 -15.31 -3.54 -5.63
C ARG A 6 -15.53 -2.11 -5.11
N LEU A 7 -16.78 -1.70 -4.92
CA LEU A 7 -17.16 -0.38 -4.38
C LEU A 7 -16.43 -0.05 -3.05
N LEU A 8 -16.18 -1.07 -2.23
CA LEU A 8 -15.43 -1.00 -0.96
C LEU A 8 -13.90 -1.10 -1.13
N LEU A 9 -13.39 -0.87 -2.34
CA LEU A 9 -11.96 -0.86 -2.68
C LEU A 9 -11.24 -2.11 -2.20
N ARG A 10 -11.65 -3.29 -2.65
CA ARG A 10 -10.95 -4.56 -2.38
C ARG A 10 -10.57 -5.21 -3.69
N PHE A 11 -9.33 -5.72 -3.78
CA PHE A 11 -8.92 -6.52 -4.92
C PHE A 11 -9.71 -7.84 -4.99
N ALA A 12 -9.98 -8.30 -6.21
CA ALA A 12 -10.59 -9.61 -6.43
C ALA A 12 -9.66 -10.76 -6.04
N ASP A 13 -8.35 -10.59 -6.25
CA ASP A 13 -7.31 -11.54 -5.86
C ASP A 13 -6.94 -11.38 -4.37
N ALA A 14 -6.94 -12.50 -3.64
CA ALA A 14 -6.65 -12.54 -2.21
C ALA A 14 -5.17 -12.30 -1.91
N ASP A 15 -4.25 -12.79 -2.77
CA ASP A 15 -2.82 -12.57 -2.56
C ASP A 15 -2.46 -11.11 -2.81
N GLY A 16 -2.93 -10.53 -3.92
CA GLY A 16 -2.81 -9.12 -4.23
C GLY A 16 -3.35 -8.20 -3.11
N GLU A 17 -4.50 -8.54 -2.52
CA GLU A 17 -5.03 -7.80 -1.36
C GLU A 17 -4.09 -7.88 -0.15
N GLN A 18 -3.55 -9.05 0.18
CA GLN A 18 -2.61 -9.18 1.30
C GLN A 18 -1.31 -8.39 1.07
N ARG A 19 -0.76 -8.44 -0.14
CA ARG A 19 0.45 -7.68 -0.50
C ARG A 19 0.18 -6.19 -0.38
N PHE A 20 -0.95 -5.72 -0.90
CA PHE A 20 -1.37 -4.33 -0.76
C PHE A 20 -1.54 -3.93 0.71
N VAL A 21 -2.24 -4.73 1.53
CA VAL A 21 -2.46 -4.40 2.96
C VAL A 21 -1.12 -4.24 3.69
N ARG A 22 -0.15 -5.12 3.46
CA ARG A 22 1.19 -5.02 4.06
C ARG A 22 1.89 -3.74 3.63
N HIS A 23 1.87 -3.43 2.32
CA HIS A 23 2.45 -2.22 1.77
C HIS A 23 1.78 -0.96 2.34
N TYR A 24 0.45 -0.93 2.34
CA TYR A 24 -0.38 0.17 2.82
C TYR A 24 -0.13 0.47 4.30
N VAL A 25 -0.13 -0.55 5.16
CA VAL A 25 0.16 -0.39 6.60
C VAL A 25 1.60 0.10 6.78
N ALA A 26 2.58 -0.47 6.08
CA ALA A 26 3.98 -0.05 6.19
C ALA A 26 4.18 1.42 5.79
N PHE A 27 3.48 1.88 4.76
CA PHE A 27 3.50 3.26 4.31
C PHE A 27 2.88 4.20 5.36
N TYR A 28 1.66 3.91 5.81
CA TYR A 28 0.90 4.81 6.71
C TYR A 28 1.39 4.81 8.16
N PHE A 29 2.08 3.77 8.61
CA PHE A 29 2.42 3.59 10.02
C PHE A 29 3.10 4.81 10.65
N ARG A 30 4.11 5.38 9.99
CA ARG A 30 4.85 6.55 10.49
C ARG A 30 4.02 7.83 10.43
N TYR A 31 3.24 8.02 9.37
CA TYR A 31 2.33 9.16 9.25
C TYR A 31 1.24 9.14 10.32
N ALA A 32 0.73 7.94 10.67
CA ALA A 32 -0.24 7.76 11.73
C ALA A 32 0.33 8.09 13.12
N GLN A 33 1.60 7.76 13.39
CA GLN A 33 2.26 8.16 14.65
C GLN A 33 2.40 9.68 14.76
N ALA A 34 2.86 10.33 13.68
CA ALA A 34 2.97 11.78 13.62
C ALA A 34 1.61 12.48 13.77
N SER A 35 0.55 11.90 13.19
CA SER A 35 -0.79 12.46 13.32
C SER A 35 -1.42 12.23 14.69
N LEU A 36 -1.17 11.10 15.36
CA LEU A 36 -1.59 10.90 16.74
C LEU A 36 -0.96 11.96 17.67
N LEU A 37 0.32 12.27 17.48
CA LEU A 37 1.00 13.36 18.19
C LEU A 37 0.36 14.71 17.88
N LEU A 38 0.11 15.00 16.60
CA LEU A 38 -0.59 16.22 16.19
C LEU A 38 -1.97 16.32 16.83
N GLY A 39 -2.73 15.23 16.89
CA GLY A 39 -4.04 15.18 17.54
C GLY A 39 -3.96 15.51 19.03
N ILE A 40 -2.95 14.99 19.74
CA ILE A 40 -2.71 15.35 21.15
C ILE A 40 -2.42 16.85 21.27
N VAL A 41 -1.56 17.40 20.42
CA VAL A 41 -1.22 18.83 20.42
C VAL A 41 -2.46 19.69 20.16
N LEU A 42 -3.31 19.31 19.20
CA LEU A 42 -4.54 20.03 18.89
C LEU A 42 -5.52 20.01 20.07
N VAL A 43 -5.72 18.87 20.72
CA VAL A 43 -6.61 18.76 21.89
C VAL A 43 -6.08 19.57 23.08
N LEU A 44 -4.76 19.57 23.30
CA LEU A 44 -4.11 20.41 24.32
C LEU A 44 -4.24 21.90 23.99
N GLY A 45 -4.08 22.26 22.72
CA GLY A 45 -4.24 23.63 22.25
C GLY A 45 -5.66 24.13 22.44
N ASP A 46 -6.67 23.33 22.09
CA ASP A 46 -8.08 23.67 22.25
C ASP A 46 -8.42 23.92 23.73
N TYR A 47 -7.92 23.06 24.64
CA TYR A 47 -8.04 23.28 26.08
C TYR A 47 -7.39 24.60 26.53
N LEU A 48 -6.16 24.89 26.08
CA LEU A 48 -5.43 26.09 26.50
C LEU A 48 -6.11 27.37 25.99
N VAL A 49 -6.59 27.37 24.75
CA VAL A 49 -7.31 28.49 24.15
C VAL A 49 -8.61 28.74 24.89
N ASP A 50 -9.40 27.68 25.15
CA ASP A 50 -10.66 27.78 25.90
C ASP A 50 -10.41 28.35 27.32
N ARG A 51 -9.35 27.90 28.00
CA ARG A 51 -8.97 28.36 29.34
C ARG A 51 -8.56 29.83 29.41
N ILE A 52 -7.97 30.35 28.34
CA ILE A 52 -7.56 31.76 28.25
C ILE A 52 -8.76 32.63 27.87
N ALA A 53 -9.59 32.16 26.95
CA ALA A 53 -10.71 32.93 26.38
C ALA A 53 -11.95 32.93 27.28
N HIS A 54 -12.19 31.89 28.06
CA HIS A 54 -13.37 31.70 28.89
C HIS A 54 -12.99 31.32 30.33
N SER A 55 -13.80 31.71 31.32
CA SER A 55 -13.65 31.21 32.70
C SER A 55 -14.16 29.76 32.75
N ASP A 56 -13.23 28.81 32.60
CA ASP A 56 -13.50 27.38 32.42
C ASP A 56 -14.54 26.75 33.37
N GLY A 57 -15.43 25.92 32.80
CA GLY A 57 -16.21 24.91 33.49
C GLY A 57 -15.47 23.55 33.61
N PRO A 58 -15.84 22.68 34.55
CA PRO A 58 -15.16 21.39 34.80
C PRO A 58 -15.18 20.43 33.61
N ALA A 59 -16.10 20.58 32.65
CA ALA A 59 -16.12 19.77 31.42
C ALA A 59 -14.87 19.99 30.55
N ASN A 60 -14.31 21.20 30.49
CA ASN A 60 -13.15 21.46 29.63
C ASN A 60 -11.90 20.69 30.11
N LEU A 61 -11.78 20.47 31.43
CA LEU A 61 -10.70 19.67 32.03
C LEU A 61 -10.70 18.21 31.53
N GLN A 62 -11.85 17.69 31.07
CA GLN A 62 -11.97 16.32 30.56
C GLN A 62 -11.22 16.10 29.25
N ARG A 63 -10.91 17.18 28.50
CA ARG A 63 -9.98 17.08 27.36
C ARG A 63 -8.60 16.58 27.81
N LEU A 64 -8.12 17.07 28.95
CA LEU A 64 -6.85 16.64 29.56
C LEU A 64 -6.95 15.30 30.27
N THR A 65 -8.00 15.06 31.04
CA THR A 65 -8.08 13.89 31.93
C THR A 65 -8.66 12.65 31.25
N VAL A 66 -9.33 12.80 30.11
CA VAL A 66 -9.94 11.68 29.36
C VAL A 66 -9.39 11.59 27.95
N ALA A 67 -9.54 12.64 27.14
CA ALA A 67 -9.20 12.56 25.70
C ALA A 67 -7.69 12.36 25.46
N VAL A 68 -6.83 13.13 26.15
CA VAL A 68 -5.37 12.99 26.03
C VAL A 68 -4.88 11.58 26.44
N PRO A 69 -5.29 11.00 27.59
CA PRO A 69 -4.95 9.62 27.94
C PRO A 69 -5.38 8.60 26.89
N VAL A 70 -6.57 8.73 26.30
CA VAL A 70 -7.02 7.85 25.22
C VAL A 70 -6.08 7.98 24.01
N LEU A 71 -5.79 9.20 23.56
CA LEU A 71 -4.87 9.46 22.44
C LEU A 71 -3.45 8.91 22.71
N LEU A 72 -2.93 9.09 23.93
CA LEU A 72 -1.66 8.53 24.37
C LEU A 72 -1.68 7.00 24.36
N GLY A 73 -2.81 6.37 24.69
CA GLY A 73 -3.00 4.92 24.56
C GLY A 73 -2.91 4.45 23.10
N GLY A 74 -3.52 5.19 22.17
CA GLY A 74 -3.39 4.93 20.73
C GLY A 74 -1.96 5.08 20.23
N LEU A 75 -1.27 6.13 20.66
CA LEU A 75 0.15 6.34 20.36
C LEU A 75 1.01 5.22 20.96
N GLY A 76 0.79 4.84 22.22
CA GLY A 76 1.50 3.76 22.89
C GLY A 76 1.33 2.43 22.17
N TYR A 77 0.10 2.07 21.77
CA TYR A 77 -0.14 0.91 20.93
C TYR A 77 0.63 1.00 19.61
N SER A 78 0.63 2.16 18.95
CA SER A 78 1.31 2.34 17.66
C SER A 78 2.83 2.19 17.74
N LEU A 79 3.43 2.22 18.94
CA LEU A 79 4.86 1.99 19.16
C LEU A 79 5.19 0.51 19.40
N LEU A 80 4.18 -0.34 19.61
CA LEU A 80 4.39 -1.78 19.84
C LEU A 80 4.83 -2.48 18.54
N PRO A 81 5.80 -3.41 18.60
CA PRO A 81 6.23 -4.18 17.43
C PRO A 81 5.09 -4.96 16.74
N GLN A 82 4.11 -5.39 17.52
CA GLN A 82 2.98 -6.20 17.07
C GLN A 82 1.83 -5.37 16.47
N ALA A 83 1.86 -4.04 16.59
CA ALA A 83 0.76 -3.15 16.23
C ALA A 83 0.33 -3.27 14.76
N ARG A 84 1.28 -3.60 13.87
CA ARG A 84 1.03 -3.76 12.43
C ARG A 84 0.07 -4.91 12.11
N ARG A 85 0.03 -5.95 12.95
CA ARG A 85 -0.78 -7.15 12.69
C ARG A 85 -2.28 -6.88 12.81
N LEU A 86 -2.67 -6.10 13.82
CA LEU A 86 -4.06 -5.77 14.12
C LEU A 86 -4.37 -4.29 13.88
N TRP A 87 -3.54 -3.62 13.07
CA TRP A 87 -3.63 -2.17 12.85
C TRP A 87 -5.03 -1.71 12.46
N GLN A 88 -5.62 -2.35 11.44
CA GLN A 88 -6.91 -1.96 10.87
C GLN A 88 -8.07 -1.99 11.88
N PRO A 89 -8.38 -3.13 12.53
CA PRO A 89 -9.46 -3.16 13.51
C PRO A 89 -9.16 -2.31 14.75
N VAL A 90 -7.92 -2.31 15.25
CA VAL A 90 -7.58 -1.57 16.48
C VAL A 90 -7.68 -0.06 16.26
N MET A 91 -7.14 0.47 15.16
CA MET A 91 -7.21 1.92 14.89
C MET A 91 -8.63 2.38 14.55
N SER A 92 -9.42 1.53 13.89
CA SER A 92 -10.84 1.77 13.60
C SER A 92 -11.69 1.82 14.88
N SER A 93 -11.44 0.93 15.85
CA SER A 93 -12.09 0.98 17.16
C SER A 93 -11.58 2.14 18.01
N PHE A 94 -10.29 2.44 17.94
CA PHE A 94 -9.66 3.54 18.65
C PHE A 94 -10.23 4.90 18.25
N ILE A 95 -10.37 5.19 16.95
CA ILE A 95 -10.92 6.47 16.50
C ILE A 95 -12.38 6.64 16.92
N PHE A 96 -13.15 5.55 16.95
CA PHE A 96 -14.51 5.55 17.50
C PHE A 96 -14.52 5.80 19.02
N ALA A 97 -13.59 5.22 19.78
CA ALA A 97 -13.47 5.51 21.21
C ALA A 97 -13.13 6.98 21.47
N VAL A 98 -12.18 7.55 20.73
CA VAL A 98 -11.85 8.99 20.78
C VAL A 98 -13.07 9.84 20.46
N ALA A 99 -13.84 9.47 19.44
CA ALA A 99 -15.07 10.15 19.07
C ALA A 99 -16.08 10.20 20.21
N VAL A 100 -16.37 9.05 20.83
CA VAL A 100 -17.32 8.96 21.95
C VAL A 100 -16.85 9.84 23.12
N CYS A 101 -15.55 9.84 23.43
CA CYS A 101 -14.99 10.72 24.45
C CYS A 101 -15.21 12.20 24.12
N LEU A 102 -14.84 12.64 22.91
CA LEU A 102 -14.96 14.05 22.50
C LEU A 102 -16.42 14.50 22.43
N ILE A 103 -17.32 13.68 21.88
CA ILE A 103 -18.76 13.96 21.82
C ILE A 103 -19.32 14.07 23.26
N GLY A 104 -18.93 13.17 24.16
CA GLY A 104 -19.34 13.23 25.56
C GLY A 104 -18.89 14.51 26.27
N ILE A 105 -17.68 15.00 25.97
CA ILE A 105 -17.18 16.28 26.49
C ILE A 105 -18.04 17.44 25.96
N LEU A 106 -18.35 17.46 24.66
CA LEU A 106 -19.21 18.50 24.06
C LEU A 106 -20.62 18.52 24.69
N VAL A 107 -21.21 17.33 24.94
CA VAL A 107 -22.49 17.23 25.66
C VAL A 107 -22.40 17.85 27.05
N ARG A 108 -21.32 17.59 27.80
CA ARG A 108 -21.15 18.17 29.15
C ARG A 108 -20.95 19.67 29.11
N ILE A 109 -20.23 20.19 28.13
CA ILE A 109 -20.07 21.64 27.92
C ILE A 109 -21.44 22.29 27.70
N ASP A 110 -22.32 21.68 26.89
CA ASP A 110 -23.68 22.19 26.68
C ASP A 110 -24.51 22.19 27.97
N VAL A 111 -24.39 21.15 28.82
CA VAL A 111 -25.08 21.05 30.12
C VAL A 111 -24.58 22.11 31.11
N GLU A 112 -23.29 22.46 31.07
CA GLU A 112 -22.69 23.51 31.91
C GLU A 112 -23.03 24.93 31.42
N GLY A 113 -23.84 25.06 30.35
CA GLY A 113 -24.26 26.34 29.79
C GLY A 113 -23.32 26.92 28.73
N GLY A 114 -22.30 26.15 28.32
CA GLY A 114 -21.42 26.49 27.21
C GLY A 114 -22.02 26.19 25.84
N ALA A 115 -21.20 26.33 24.79
CA ALA A 115 -21.57 26.07 23.40
C ALA A 115 -20.74 24.91 22.82
N GLY A 116 -21.14 23.67 23.15
CA GLY A 116 -20.52 22.43 22.73
C GLY A 116 -21.00 21.95 21.36
N LEU A 117 -22.03 21.10 21.32
CA LEU A 117 -22.53 20.48 20.08
C LEU A 117 -23.20 21.49 19.15
N LYS A 118 -23.87 22.49 19.72
CA LYS A 118 -24.62 23.54 19.01
C LYS A 118 -23.74 24.74 18.59
N SER A 119 -22.48 24.50 18.27
CA SER A 119 -21.54 25.54 17.88
C SER A 119 -20.71 25.14 16.67
N TRP A 120 -20.13 26.13 16.01
CA TRP A 120 -19.16 25.90 14.94
C TRP A 120 -17.92 25.15 15.45
N VAL A 121 -17.57 25.28 16.73
CA VAL A 121 -16.49 24.51 17.36
C VAL A 121 -16.85 23.01 17.42
N GLY A 122 -18.09 22.67 17.78
CA GLY A 122 -18.58 21.29 17.75
C GLY A 122 -18.51 20.66 16.36
N VAL A 123 -18.97 21.37 15.34
CA VAL A 123 -18.89 20.89 13.94
C VAL A 123 -17.45 20.80 13.44
N LEU A 124 -16.58 21.74 13.84
CA LEU A 124 -15.17 21.68 13.49
C LEU A 124 -14.48 20.46 14.12
N ASN A 125 -14.79 20.14 15.38
CA ASN A 125 -14.30 18.94 16.05
C ASN A 125 -14.79 17.66 15.37
N PHE A 126 -16.07 17.60 14.99
CA PHE A 126 -16.61 16.52 14.17
C PHE A 126 -15.87 16.40 12.82
N THR A 127 -15.63 17.53 12.16
CA THR A 127 -14.90 17.58 10.89
C THR A 127 -13.50 17.00 11.05
N PHE A 128 -12.73 17.45 12.03
CA PHE A 128 -11.40 16.91 12.28
C PHE A 128 -11.45 15.39 12.51
N LEU A 129 -12.40 14.92 13.30
CA LEU A 129 -12.55 13.51 13.59
C LEU A 129 -12.85 12.66 12.33
N GLU A 130 -13.72 13.14 11.44
CA GLU A 130 -13.99 12.48 10.16
C GLU A 130 -12.77 12.47 9.23
N PHE A 131 -12.03 13.58 9.14
CA PHE A 131 -10.77 13.62 8.39
C PHE A 131 -9.71 12.70 9.02
N TYR A 132 -9.65 12.60 10.34
CA TYR A 132 -8.77 11.65 11.01
C TYR A 132 -9.13 10.21 10.64
N CYS A 133 -10.42 9.87 10.69
CA CYS A 133 -10.95 8.56 10.36
C CYS A 133 -10.66 8.15 8.90
N PHE A 134 -10.98 9.03 7.93
CA PHE A 134 -10.94 8.70 6.51
C PHE A 134 -9.61 9.01 5.81
N VAL A 135 -8.81 9.95 6.33
CA VAL A 135 -7.67 10.52 5.59
C VAL A 135 -6.34 10.41 6.34
N ILE A 136 -6.33 10.56 7.66
CA ILE A 136 -5.06 10.79 8.37
C ILE A 136 -4.54 9.51 9.06
N LEU A 137 -5.39 8.72 9.71
CA LEU A 137 -4.96 7.53 10.48
C LEU A 137 -4.47 6.34 9.64
N GLY A 138 -4.66 6.39 8.32
CA GLY A 138 -4.23 5.29 7.44
C GLY A 138 -4.98 3.99 7.70
N VAL A 139 -6.28 4.10 8.03
CA VAL A 139 -7.21 2.98 8.08
C VAL A 139 -7.81 2.79 6.68
N GLN A 140 -7.98 1.54 6.27
CA GLN A 140 -8.64 1.19 5.00
C GLN A 140 -10.07 1.70 4.99
N PHE A 141 -10.51 2.17 3.82
CA PHE A 141 -11.78 2.81 3.58
C PHE A 141 -12.96 2.00 4.12
N ARG A 142 -12.97 0.67 3.99
CA ARG A 142 -14.06 -0.17 4.54
C ARG A 142 -14.21 -0.05 6.06
N HIS A 143 -13.11 0.01 6.81
CA HIS A 143 -13.14 0.12 8.26
C HIS A 143 -13.35 1.57 8.69
N ALA A 144 -12.76 2.51 7.95
CA ALA A 144 -13.02 3.94 8.14
C ALA A 144 -14.49 4.28 7.90
N LEU A 145 -15.13 3.67 6.89
CA LEU A 145 -16.55 3.87 6.58
C LEU A 145 -17.44 3.37 7.72
N SER A 146 -17.14 2.18 8.28
CA SER A 146 -17.89 1.67 9.43
C SER A 146 -17.73 2.55 10.68
N SER A 147 -16.50 2.98 10.98
CA SER A 147 -16.24 3.85 12.13
C SER A 147 -16.82 5.23 11.94
N GLY A 148 -16.59 5.87 10.79
CA GLY A 148 -17.12 7.19 10.45
C GLY A 148 -18.65 7.22 10.47
N ALA A 149 -19.32 6.20 9.91
CA ALA A 149 -20.77 6.11 10.00
C ALA A 149 -21.25 6.00 11.44
N ALA A 150 -20.57 5.21 12.29
CA ALA A 150 -20.88 5.11 13.71
C ALA A 150 -20.64 6.44 14.46
N ILE A 151 -19.57 7.16 14.12
CA ILE A 151 -19.25 8.49 14.66
C ILE A 151 -20.33 9.50 14.28
N MET A 152 -20.71 9.57 13.00
CA MET A 152 -21.79 10.43 12.51
C MET A 152 -23.11 10.13 13.23
N VAL A 153 -23.49 8.85 13.36
CA VAL A 153 -24.71 8.45 14.08
C VAL A 153 -24.65 8.87 15.55
N ALA A 154 -23.52 8.65 16.23
CA ALA A 154 -23.35 9.05 17.63
C ALA A 154 -23.42 10.58 17.80
N PHE A 155 -22.82 11.34 16.89
CA PHE A 155 -22.86 12.81 16.91
C PHE A 155 -24.27 13.32 16.68
N LEU A 156 -24.98 12.80 15.67
CA LEU A 156 -26.36 13.18 15.38
C LEU A 156 -27.29 12.80 16.54
N TYR A 157 -27.11 11.62 17.14
CA TYR A 157 -27.87 11.22 18.31
C TYR A 157 -27.68 12.23 19.47
N ALA A 158 -26.43 12.62 19.74
CA ALA A 158 -26.14 13.60 20.79
C ALA A 158 -26.70 14.99 20.47
N LEU A 159 -26.60 15.42 19.21
CA LEU A 159 -27.11 16.70 18.71
C LEU A 159 -28.64 16.80 18.88
N TRP A 160 -29.37 15.76 18.48
CA TRP A 160 -30.83 15.76 18.56
C TRP A 160 -31.35 15.51 19.98
N GLY A 161 -30.64 14.70 20.79
CA GLY A 161 -31.08 14.30 22.12
C GLY A 161 -30.66 15.26 23.25
N HIS A 162 -29.52 15.93 23.13
CA HIS A 162 -28.90 16.65 24.26
C HIS A 162 -28.65 18.13 24.00
N ALA A 163 -28.62 18.60 22.75
CA ALA A 163 -28.27 20.00 22.46
C ALA A 163 -29.42 21.00 22.73
N GLY A 164 -30.64 20.52 22.97
CA GLY A 164 -31.82 21.36 23.26
C GLY A 164 -32.24 22.26 22.10
N LEU A 165 -32.02 21.81 20.87
CA LEU A 165 -32.27 22.56 19.63
C LEU A 165 -33.75 22.48 19.19
N SER A 166 -34.22 23.51 18.48
CA SER A 166 -35.47 23.39 17.72
C SER A 166 -35.30 22.42 16.55
N THR A 167 -36.41 21.88 16.03
CA THR A 167 -36.38 20.95 14.88
C THR A 167 -35.68 21.55 13.66
N GLU A 168 -35.91 22.84 13.38
CA GLU A 168 -35.27 23.55 12.26
C GLU A 168 -33.76 23.69 12.45
N GLN A 169 -33.32 24.03 13.66
CA GLN A 169 -31.89 24.13 13.98
C GLN A 169 -31.21 22.77 13.92
N ALA A 170 -31.84 21.73 14.48
CA ALA A 170 -31.34 20.37 14.43
C ALA A 170 -31.19 19.87 12.97
N ALA A 171 -32.15 20.17 12.10
CA ALA A 171 -32.07 19.87 10.68
C ALA A 171 -30.93 20.61 9.98
N TYR A 172 -30.74 21.91 10.28
CA TYR A 172 -29.63 22.71 9.74
C TYR A 172 -28.26 22.13 10.09
N TRP A 173 -28.04 21.78 11.37
CA TRP A 173 -26.78 21.18 11.81
C TRP A 173 -26.59 19.77 11.24
N THR A 174 -27.67 18.98 11.15
CA THR A 174 -27.65 17.65 10.54
C THR A 174 -27.17 17.70 9.09
N TYR A 175 -27.65 18.67 8.30
CA TYR A 175 -27.20 18.86 6.93
C TYR A 175 -25.67 19.03 6.86
N HIS A 176 -25.10 19.92 7.67
CA HIS A 176 -23.65 20.18 7.65
C HIS A 176 -22.83 18.97 8.09
N VAL A 177 -23.27 18.26 9.13
CA VAL A 177 -22.63 17.01 9.61
C VAL A 177 -22.61 15.95 8.51
N VAL A 178 -23.75 15.73 7.84
CA VAL A 178 -23.85 14.76 6.74
C VAL A 178 -23.02 15.19 5.54
N THR A 179 -23.01 16.47 5.18
CA THR A 179 -22.17 17.01 4.10
C THR A 179 -20.69 16.77 4.38
N VAL A 180 -20.21 17.08 5.59
CA VAL A 180 -18.81 16.86 5.98
C VAL A 180 -18.45 15.38 5.92
N PHE A 181 -19.33 14.49 6.41
CA PHE A 181 -19.13 13.05 6.32
C PHE A 181 -18.99 12.58 4.86
N ILE A 182 -19.90 12.99 3.97
CA ILE A 182 -19.84 12.63 2.55
C ILE A 182 -18.55 13.11 1.90
N LEU A 183 -18.13 14.35 2.18
CA LEU A 183 -16.89 14.91 1.64
C LEU A 183 -15.66 14.15 2.17
N ALA A 184 -15.57 13.91 3.48
CA ALA A 184 -14.48 13.16 4.09
C ALA A 184 -14.41 11.72 3.56
N ALA A 185 -15.56 11.04 3.45
CA ALA A 185 -15.66 9.69 2.89
C ALA A 185 -15.26 9.66 1.41
N GLY A 186 -15.70 10.63 0.61
CA GLY A 186 -15.34 10.75 -0.80
C GLY A 186 -13.84 10.97 -1.00
N ILE A 187 -13.23 11.86 -0.20
CA ILE A 187 -11.78 12.09 -0.20
C ILE A 187 -11.03 10.82 0.24
N GLY A 188 -11.49 10.16 1.31
CA GLY A 188 -10.89 8.93 1.81
C GLY A 188 -10.93 7.79 0.80
N TRP A 189 -12.05 7.65 0.09
CA TRP A 189 -12.25 6.70 -1.00
C TRP A 189 -11.31 6.99 -2.16
N TRP A 190 -11.30 8.24 -2.66
CA TRP A 190 -10.45 8.64 -3.78
C TRP A 190 -8.97 8.44 -3.48
N ARG A 191 -8.53 8.83 -2.28
CA ARG A 191 -7.16 8.62 -1.80
C ARG A 191 -6.76 7.15 -1.81
N GLU A 192 -7.56 6.25 -1.24
CA GLU A 192 -7.24 4.82 -1.26
C GLU A 192 -7.30 4.23 -2.67
N TYR A 193 -8.24 4.69 -3.50
CA TYR A 193 -8.29 4.31 -4.91
C TYR A 193 -6.99 4.65 -5.65
N LEU A 194 -6.49 5.89 -5.50
CA LEU A 194 -5.23 6.32 -6.10
C LEU A 194 -4.06 5.46 -5.62
N LEU A 195 -3.96 5.19 -4.32
CA LEU A 195 -2.90 4.34 -3.77
C LEU A 195 -2.95 2.91 -4.29
N ARG A 196 -4.16 2.36 -4.47
CA ARG A 196 -4.34 1.03 -5.06
C ARG A 196 -3.93 1.01 -6.53
N MET A 197 -4.26 2.04 -7.30
CA MET A 197 -3.82 2.18 -8.69
C MET A 197 -2.31 2.33 -8.79
N GLU A 198 -1.70 3.15 -7.92
CA GLU A 198 -0.24 3.30 -7.86
C GLU A 198 0.45 1.98 -7.53
N PHE A 199 -0.07 1.23 -6.56
CA PHE A 199 0.45 -0.09 -6.22
C PHE A 199 0.42 -1.03 -7.42
N LEU A 200 -0.70 -1.11 -8.14
CA LEU A 200 -0.82 -1.95 -9.34
C LEU A 200 0.17 -1.53 -10.44
N ALA A 201 0.28 -0.23 -10.69
CA ALA A 201 1.18 0.31 -11.71
C ALA A 201 2.64 -0.01 -11.37
N ARG A 202 3.05 0.16 -10.11
CA ARG A 202 4.39 -0.20 -9.62
C ARG A 202 4.67 -1.69 -9.80
N THR A 203 3.74 -2.56 -9.39
CA THR A 203 3.93 -4.01 -9.54
C THR A 203 4.03 -4.44 -11.01
N ALA A 204 3.20 -3.85 -11.89
CA ALA A 204 3.25 -4.17 -13.32
C ALA A 204 4.55 -3.67 -13.98
N LEU A 205 5.08 -2.53 -13.54
CA LEU A 205 6.35 -2.00 -14.01
C LEU A 205 7.52 -2.90 -13.56
N ASP A 206 7.53 -3.32 -12.30
CA ASP A 206 8.56 -4.22 -11.76
C ASP A 206 8.55 -5.56 -12.51
N ASP A 207 7.37 -6.15 -12.74
CA ASP A 207 7.23 -7.39 -13.52
C ASP A 207 7.73 -7.22 -14.96
N SER A 208 7.38 -6.11 -15.61
CA SER A 208 7.84 -5.80 -16.96
C SER A 208 9.35 -5.60 -17.03
N ARG A 209 9.93 -4.93 -16.03
CA ARG A 209 11.37 -4.72 -15.93
C ARG A 209 12.12 -6.04 -15.75
N LEU A 210 11.65 -6.90 -14.85
CA LEU A 210 12.24 -8.23 -14.63
C LEU A 210 12.19 -9.07 -15.91
N ALA A 211 11.06 -9.08 -16.61
CA ALA A 211 10.93 -9.80 -17.88
C ALA A 211 11.85 -9.25 -18.98
N ALA A 212 12.05 -7.92 -19.01
CA ALA A 212 12.97 -7.28 -19.95
C ALA A 212 14.44 -7.59 -19.62
N GLU A 213 14.82 -7.56 -18.34
CA GLU A 213 16.16 -7.94 -17.86
C GLU A 213 16.45 -9.42 -18.18
N GLU A 214 15.50 -10.32 -17.98
CA GLU A 214 15.64 -11.75 -18.32
C GLU A 214 15.79 -11.95 -19.83
N ARG A 215 15.02 -11.23 -20.66
CA ARG A 215 15.19 -11.26 -22.13
C ARG A 215 16.54 -10.71 -22.55
N ALA A 216 16.96 -9.57 -22.01
CA ALA A 216 18.25 -8.97 -22.33
C ALA A 216 19.40 -9.91 -21.95
N MET A 217 19.33 -10.55 -20.78
CA MET A 217 20.28 -11.57 -20.35
C MET A 217 20.31 -12.76 -21.33
N ARG A 218 19.14 -13.25 -21.76
CA ARG A 218 19.08 -14.32 -22.77
C ARG A 218 19.75 -13.90 -24.08
N LEU A 219 19.44 -12.71 -24.61
CA LEU A 219 20.02 -12.20 -25.85
C LEU A 219 21.53 -11.95 -25.75
N ALA A 220 22.01 -11.52 -24.58
CA ALA A 220 23.42 -11.23 -24.36
C ALA A 220 24.28 -12.50 -24.28
N HIS A 221 23.71 -13.64 -23.90
CA HIS A 221 24.46 -14.87 -23.60
C HIS A 221 24.10 -16.08 -24.46
N TYR A 222 22.96 -16.08 -25.14
CA TYR A 222 22.50 -17.21 -25.95
C TYR A 222 22.21 -16.76 -27.38
N ASP A 223 22.49 -17.64 -28.32
CA ASP A 223 22.10 -17.50 -29.72
C ASP A 223 20.60 -17.81 -29.88
N GLU A 224 19.85 -16.96 -30.58
CA GLU A 224 18.38 -17.07 -30.69
C GLU A 224 17.93 -18.29 -31.49
N ALA A 225 18.64 -18.65 -32.57
CA ALA A 225 18.25 -19.73 -33.46
C ALA A 225 18.51 -21.11 -32.82
N THR A 226 19.62 -21.27 -32.11
CA THR A 226 20.04 -22.55 -31.53
C THR A 226 19.71 -22.69 -30.04
N GLY A 227 19.50 -21.57 -29.35
CA GLY A 227 19.39 -21.49 -27.89
C GLY A 227 20.70 -21.85 -27.17
N LEU A 228 21.80 -22.12 -27.87
CA LEU A 228 23.11 -22.45 -27.29
C LEU A 228 23.80 -21.17 -26.76
N PRO A 229 24.69 -21.29 -25.76
CA PRO A 229 25.61 -20.23 -25.40
C PRO A 229 26.23 -19.58 -26.63
N ASN A 230 26.18 -18.26 -26.71
CA ASN A 230 26.88 -17.54 -27.76
C ASN A 230 28.38 -17.45 -27.43
N ARG A 231 29.15 -16.89 -28.36
CA ARG A 231 30.60 -16.71 -28.20
C ARG A 231 30.99 -15.97 -26.91
N ARG A 232 30.17 -15.01 -26.46
CA ARG A 232 30.43 -14.26 -25.22
C ARG A 232 30.30 -15.15 -24.00
N LEU A 233 29.17 -15.87 -23.86
CA LEU A 233 28.97 -16.79 -22.74
C LEU A 233 29.99 -17.94 -22.78
N PHE A 234 30.36 -18.42 -23.96
CA PHE A 234 31.44 -19.39 -24.10
C PHE A 234 32.76 -18.87 -23.51
N ALA A 235 33.17 -17.65 -23.84
CA ALA A 235 34.40 -17.06 -23.30
C ALA A 235 34.33 -16.87 -21.77
N GLU A 236 33.19 -16.41 -21.26
CA GLU A 236 32.96 -16.23 -19.82
C GLU A 236 33.00 -17.56 -19.05
N LEU A 237 32.53 -18.66 -19.63
CA LEU A 237 32.55 -20.00 -19.01
C LEU A 237 33.87 -20.76 -19.21
N ALA A 238 34.52 -20.59 -20.37
CA ALA A 238 35.72 -21.31 -20.73
C ALA A 238 36.94 -20.86 -19.91
N ALA A 239 37.10 -19.56 -19.66
CA ALA A 239 38.27 -19.04 -18.94
C ALA A 239 38.39 -19.61 -17.50
N PRO A 240 37.35 -19.60 -16.65
CA PRO A 240 37.39 -20.23 -15.33
C PRO A 240 37.58 -21.75 -15.39
N ALA A 241 36.98 -22.42 -16.40
CA ALA A 241 37.12 -23.85 -16.57
C ALA A 241 38.58 -24.24 -16.87
N LEU A 242 39.23 -23.52 -17.78
CA LEU A 242 40.64 -23.72 -18.12
C LEU A 242 41.56 -23.53 -16.91
N GLU A 243 41.33 -22.49 -16.10
CA GLU A 243 42.11 -22.30 -14.86
C GLU A 243 41.92 -23.45 -13.87
N ARG A 244 40.68 -23.94 -13.72
CA ARG A 244 40.39 -25.07 -12.84
C ARG A 244 41.13 -26.31 -13.32
N PHE A 245 41.00 -26.68 -14.59
CA PHE A 245 41.66 -27.85 -15.17
C PHE A 245 43.19 -27.78 -15.05
N ARG A 246 43.78 -26.57 -15.22
CA ARG A 246 45.21 -26.35 -15.01
C ARG A 246 45.66 -26.66 -13.57
N ARG A 247 44.84 -26.38 -12.56
CA ARG A 247 45.18 -26.64 -11.14
C ARG A 247 45.07 -28.11 -10.75
N VAL A 248 44.18 -28.87 -11.38
CA VAL A 248 43.96 -30.30 -11.08
C VAL A 248 44.77 -31.22 -12.00
N GLU A 249 45.61 -30.67 -12.88
CA GLU A 249 46.40 -31.41 -13.87
C GLU A 249 45.57 -32.35 -14.77
N VAL A 250 44.33 -31.95 -15.08
CA VAL A 250 43.46 -32.67 -16.00
C VAL A 250 43.35 -31.90 -17.32
N GLY A 251 43.49 -32.59 -18.45
CA GLY A 251 43.36 -31.98 -19.77
C GLY A 251 41.90 -31.65 -20.15
N CYS A 252 41.72 -30.64 -21.00
CA CYS A 252 40.44 -30.35 -21.67
C CYS A 252 40.63 -30.36 -23.19
N ALA A 253 39.57 -30.64 -23.94
CA ALA A 253 39.56 -30.57 -25.40
C ALA A 253 38.50 -29.57 -25.87
N VAL A 254 38.78 -28.86 -26.97
CA VAL A 254 37.82 -28.00 -27.65
C VAL A 254 37.61 -28.56 -29.06
N LEU A 255 36.37 -28.85 -29.42
CA LEU A 255 35.98 -29.31 -30.74
C LEU A 255 35.27 -28.16 -31.47
N HIS A 256 35.79 -27.78 -32.63
CA HIS A 256 35.13 -26.83 -33.53
C HIS A 256 34.37 -27.62 -34.61
N VAL A 257 33.08 -27.34 -34.77
CA VAL A 257 32.19 -28.04 -35.73
C VAL A 257 31.62 -27.02 -36.70
N GLU A 258 31.80 -27.25 -38.00
CA GLU A 258 31.24 -26.41 -39.07
C GLU A 258 30.07 -27.15 -39.75
N ILE A 259 29.01 -26.43 -40.10
CA ILE A 259 27.81 -27.01 -40.73
C ILE A 259 27.89 -26.77 -42.24
N ASP A 260 28.03 -27.86 -42.99
CA ASP A 260 28.11 -27.80 -44.45
C ASP A 260 26.79 -27.38 -45.09
N ARG A 261 26.88 -26.56 -46.15
CA ARG A 261 25.79 -26.23 -47.09
C ARG A 261 24.56 -25.55 -46.49
N LEU A 262 24.65 -24.97 -45.30
CA LEU A 262 23.52 -24.22 -44.70
C LEU A 262 23.08 -23.03 -45.58
N GLY A 263 24.02 -22.39 -46.29
CA GLY A 263 23.71 -21.31 -47.24
C GLY A 263 22.70 -21.72 -48.31
N GLY A 264 22.84 -22.92 -48.89
CA GLY A 264 21.89 -23.43 -49.88
C GLY A 264 20.49 -23.69 -49.30
N VAL A 265 20.40 -24.04 -48.02
CA VAL A 265 19.09 -24.16 -47.33
C VAL A 265 18.46 -22.78 -47.18
N ASN A 266 19.24 -21.78 -46.76
CA ASN A 266 18.76 -20.40 -46.62
C ASN A 266 18.30 -19.80 -47.95
N ASP A 267 19.00 -20.10 -49.04
CA ASP A 267 18.69 -19.57 -50.37
C ASP A 267 17.40 -20.17 -50.95
N VAL A 268 17.13 -21.45 -50.68
CA VAL A 268 15.95 -22.16 -51.22
C VAL A 268 14.72 -22.02 -50.33
N PHE A 269 14.88 -22.07 -49.01
CA PHE A 269 13.78 -22.15 -48.06
C PHE A 269 13.64 -20.91 -47.15
N GLY A 270 14.56 -19.95 -47.27
CA GLY A 270 14.59 -18.74 -46.44
C GLY A 270 15.27 -18.96 -45.08
N ARG A 271 15.66 -17.85 -44.46
CA ARG A 271 16.43 -17.84 -43.20
C ARG A 271 15.73 -18.55 -42.05
N GLY A 272 14.41 -18.37 -41.90
CA GLY A 272 13.66 -19.01 -40.81
C GLY A 272 13.70 -20.55 -40.86
N GLN A 273 13.75 -21.14 -42.06
CA GLN A 273 13.90 -22.59 -42.21
C GLN A 273 15.34 -23.04 -41.92
N GLY A 274 16.34 -22.24 -42.27
CA GLY A 274 17.72 -22.47 -41.87
C GLY A 274 17.90 -22.42 -40.35
N ASP A 275 17.27 -21.46 -39.67
CA ASP A 275 17.28 -21.35 -38.20
C ASP A 275 16.66 -22.59 -37.55
N ALA A 276 15.57 -23.13 -38.13
CA ALA A 276 14.96 -24.38 -37.66
C ALA A 276 15.90 -25.59 -37.82
N VAL A 277 16.67 -25.64 -38.92
CA VAL A 277 17.71 -26.68 -39.11
C VAL A 277 18.82 -26.53 -38.06
N LEU A 278 19.30 -25.31 -37.82
CA LEU A 278 20.29 -25.01 -36.79
C LEU A 278 19.81 -25.41 -35.39
N ALA A 279 18.56 -25.09 -35.03
CA ALA A 279 17.94 -25.49 -33.77
C ALA A 279 17.94 -27.03 -33.60
N GLY A 280 17.58 -27.76 -34.67
CA GLY A 280 17.58 -29.22 -34.66
C GLY A 280 18.99 -29.81 -34.49
N ILE A 281 20.00 -29.22 -35.12
CA ILE A 281 21.41 -29.61 -34.96
C ILE A 281 21.87 -29.34 -33.52
N ALA A 282 21.60 -28.15 -32.99
CA ALA A 282 21.94 -27.77 -31.63
C ALA A 282 21.31 -28.71 -30.57
N GLN A 283 20.06 -29.12 -30.76
CA GLN A 283 19.39 -30.07 -29.88
C GLN A 283 20.08 -31.45 -29.89
N ARG A 284 20.48 -31.94 -31.07
CA ARG A 284 21.22 -33.22 -31.20
C ARG A 284 22.61 -33.12 -30.56
N LEU A 285 23.32 -32.02 -30.76
CA LEU A 285 24.61 -31.77 -30.11
C LEU A 285 24.48 -31.81 -28.59
N ARG A 286 23.47 -31.13 -28.01
CA ARG A 286 23.19 -31.17 -26.56
C ARG A 286 22.92 -32.59 -26.05
N ALA A 287 22.22 -33.42 -26.82
CA ALA A 287 21.93 -34.79 -26.43
C ALA A 287 23.16 -35.71 -26.47
N CYS A 288 24.18 -35.36 -27.26
CA CYS A 288 25.41 -36.14 -27.41
C CYS A 288 26.52 -35.77 -26.41
N ILE A 289 26.43 -34.61 -25.75
CA ILE A 289 27.44 -34.14 -24.80
C ILE A 289 27.06 -34.49 -23.35
N ARG A 290 28.07 -34.61 -22.47
CA ARG A 290 27.88 -34.94 -21.06
C ARG A 290 27.55 -33.67 -20.26
N GLY A 291 26.99 -33.81 -19.05
CA GLY A 291 26.63 -32.65 -18.21
C GLY A 291 27.80 -31.74 -17.78
N GLY A 292 29.05 -32.18 -17.94
CA GLY A 292 30.24 -31.37 -17.71
C GLY A 292 30.79 -30.66 -18.95
N ASP A 293 30.22 -30.92 -20.12
CA ASP A 293 30.66 -30.37 -21.40
C ASP A 293 29.85 -29.10 -21.74
N LEU A 294 30.44 -28.22 -22.55
CA LEU A 294 29.81 -26.97 -22.99
C LEU A 294 29.75 -26.93 -24.53
N ALA A 295 28.54 -26.84 -25.09
CA ALA A 295 28.34 -26.51 -26.50
C ALA A 295 27.97 -25.04 -26.65
N ALA A 296 28.55 -24.35 -27.64
CA ALA A 296 28.33 -22.95 -27.92
C ALA A 296 28.36 -22.67 -29.43
N VAL A 297 27.71 -21.60 -29.87
CA VAL A 297 27.82 -21.08 -31.25
C VAL A 297 28.85 -19.96 -31.28
N GLN A 298 29.66 -19.94 -32.34
CA GLN A 298 30.73 -18.97 -32.55
C GLN A 298 30.38 -17.95 -33.63
#